data_AF-A0A1V0HVC3-F1
#
_entry.id   AF-A0A1V0HVC3-F1
#
_cell.length_a   1.000
_cell.length_b   1.000
_cell.length_c   1.000
_cell.angle_alpha   90.00
_cell.angle_beta   90.00
_cell.angle_gamma   90.00
#
_symmetry.space_group_name_H-M   'P 1'
#
loop_
_entity.id
_entity.type
_entity.pdbx_description
1 polymer ?
#
loop_
_entity_poly.entity_id
_entity_poly.type
_entity_poly.pdbx_seq_one_letter_code
_entity_poly.pdbx_strand_id
1 'polypeptide(L)' 'MLKPSPIFASERNAARLLDMKQAEFRALVEAGHLPRGREIAPGLIRWPVEDLRRIASGEAAEGMGDVSW' A
#
# COMPACT_ATOMS: atom_id res chain seq x y z
N MET A 1 13.53 24.33 6.14
CA MET A 1 14.03 23.05 5.61
C MET A 1 12.87 22.27 5.03
N LEU A 2 12.94 21.90 3.75
CA LEU A 2 11.98 20.96 3.15
C LEU A 2 12.23 19.57 3.76
N LYS A 3 11.18 18.94 4.31
CA LYS A 3 11.29 17.55 4.75
C LYS A 3 11.29 16.65 3.50
N PRO A 4 12.20 15.68 3.39
CA PRO A 4 12.17 14.74 2.29
C PRO A 4 10.86 13.95 2.33
N SER A 5 10.25 13.75 1.15
CA SER A 5 9.07 12.90 1.02
C SER A 5 9.49 11.43 1.07
N PRO A 6 8.94 10.61 1.98
CA PRO A 6 9.28 9.19 2.04
C PRO A 6 8.85 8.47 0.75
N ILE A 7 9.73 7.63 0.21
CA ILE A 7 9.42 6.73 -0.92
C ILE A 7 8.81 5.39 -0.46
N PHE A 8 8.93 5.09 0.84
CA PHE A 8 8.38 3.91 1.50
C PHE A 8 7.50 4.31 2.69
N ALA A 9 6.37 3.63 2.85
CA ALA A 9 5.47 3.74 3.97
C ALA A 9 5.57 2.51 4.89
N SER A 10 5.50 2.73 6.21
CA SER A 10 5.14 1.68 7.15
C SER A 10 3.66 1.30 6.99
N GLU A 11 3.23 0.17 7.53
CA GLU A 11 1.81 -0.25 7.50
C GLU A 11 0.88 0.87 8.02
N ARG A 12 1.25 1.50 9.14
CA ARG A 12 0.51 2.63 9.71
C ARG A 12 0.39 3.80 8.72
N ASN A 13 1.48 4.16 8.04
CA ASN A 13 1.45 5.28 7.09
C ASN A 13 0.73 4.90 5.78
N ALA A 14 0.82 3.65 5.34
CA ALA A 14 0.09 3.15 4.19
C ALA A 14 -1.42 3.22 4.43
N ALA A 15 -1.88 2.75 5.59
CA ALA A 15 -3.27 2.88 6.01
C ALA A 15 -3.74 4.34 6.05
N ARG A 16 -2.91 5.25 6.60
CA ARG A 16 -3.22 6.69 6.61
C ARG A 16 -3.27 7.34 5.23
N LEU A 17 -2.44 6.88 4.29
CA LEU A 17 -2.45 7.39 2.91
C LEU A 17 -3.75 7.01 2.19
N LEU A 18 -4.32 5.85 2.52
CA LEU A 18 -5.60 5.37 1.99
C LEU A 18 -6.79 5.70 2.90
N ASP A 19 -6.62 6.64 3.84
CA ASP A 19 -7.65 7.12 4.76
C ASP A 19 -8.40 6.03 5.55
N MET A 20 -7.67 5.02 6.06
CA MET A 20 -8.27 3.91 6.80
C MET A 20 -7.49 3.55 8.07
N LYS A 21 -8.11 2.73 8.93
CA LYS A 21 -7.47 2.23 10.15
C LYS A 21 -6.38 1.22 9.79
N GLN A 22 -5.32 1.15 10.60
CA GLN A 22 -4.22 0.19 10.36
C GLN A 22 -4.69 -1.28 10.35
N ALA A 23 -5.62 -1.64 11.24
CA ALA A 23 -6.17 -3.01 11.30
C ALA A 23 -6.98 -3.36 10.04
N GLU A 24 -7.72 -2.40 9.50
CA GLU A 24 -8.51 -2.56 8.27
C GLU A 24 -7.60 -2.74 7.06
N PHE A 25 -6.56 -1.89 6.94
CA PHE A 25 -5.53 -2.06 5.92
C PHE A 25 -4.87 -3.45 5.99
N ARG A 26 -4.52 -3.90 7.19
CA ARG A 26 -3.94 -5.25 7.39
C ARG A 26 -4.91 -6.34 6.94
N ALA A 27 -6.18 -6.26 7.32
CA ALA A 27 -7.19 -7.24 6.93
C ALA A 27 -7.35 -7.31 5.40
N LEU A 28 -7.35 -6.16 4.72
CA LEU A 28 -7.42 -6.10 3.25
C LEU A 28 -6.17 -6.68 2.57
N VAL A 29 -4.99 -6.47 3.15
CA VAL A 29 -3.73 -7.10 2.66
C VAL A 29 -3.75 -8.62 2.86
N GLU A 30 -4.20 -9.09 4.01
CA GLU A 30 -4.30 -10.53 4.32
C GLU A 30 -5.35 -11.22 3.44
N ALA A 31 -6.47 -10.54 3.14
CA ALA A 31 -7.51 -11.00 2.24
C ALA A 31 -7.13 -10.90 0.75
N GLY A 32 -6.01 -10.24 0.41
CA GLY A 32 -5.52 -10.11 -0.96
C GLY A 32 -6.16 -8.98 -1.77
N HIS A 33 -6.95 -8.10 -1.14
CA HIS A 33 -7.53 -6.91 -1.78
C HIS A 33 -6.53 -5.76 -1.94
N LEU A 34 -5.50 -5.71 -1.10
CA LEU A 34 -4.40 -4.76 -1.17
C LEU A 34 -3.06 -5.49 -1.34
N PRO A 35 -2.05 -4.85 -1.97
CA PRO A 35 -0.76 -5.48 -2.17
C PRO A 35 -0.06 -5.74 -0.84
N ARG A 36 0.67 -6.86 -0.78
CA ARG A 36 1.57 -7.15 0.34
C ARG A 36 2.74 -6.17 0.33
N GLY A 37 3.20 -5.82 1.53
CA GLY A 37 4.39 -4.99 1.69
C GLY A 37 5.65 -5.73 1.26
N ARG A 38 6.66 -4.98 0.81
CA ARG A 38 7.97 -5.50 0.46
C ARG A 38 8.85 -5.60 1.70
N GLU A 39 9.51 -6.74 1.87
CA GLU A 39 10.58 -6.89 2.85
C GLU A 39 11.86 -6.25 2.30
N ILE A 40 12.36 -5.20 2.97
CA ILE A 40 13.57 -4.47 2.54
C ILE A 40 14.80 -4.78 3.41
N ALA A 41 14.56 -5.41 4.56
CA ALA A 41 15.53 -5.98 5.48
C ALA A 41 14.78 -7.01 6.34
N PRO A 42 15.45 -7.97 7.01
CA PRO A 42 14.79 -8.98 7.82
C PRO A 42 13.79 -8.37 8.82
N GLY A 43 12.50 -8.73 8.68
CA GLY A 43 11.40 -8.24 9.52
C GLY A 43 10.96 -6.80 9.24
N LEU A 44 11.55 -6.12 8.26
CA LEU A 44 11.25 -4.73 7.92
C LEU A 44 10.42 -4.66 6.63
N ILE A 45 9.10 -4.68 6.82
CA ILE A 45 8.12 -4.60 5.73
C ILE A 45 7.75 -3.14 5.45
N ARG A 46 7.76 -2.76 4.17
CA ARG A 46 7.39 -1.42 3.70
C ARG A 46 6.60 -1.47 2.40
N TRP A 47 5.68 -0.52 2.23
CA TRP A 47 4.93 -0.32 0.99
C TRP A 47 5.56 0.81 0.19
N PRO A 48 5.88 0.62 -1.09
CA PRO A 48 6.23 1.72 -1.97
C PRO A 48 5.08 2.72 -2.01
N VAL A 49 5.37 4.00 -1.78
CA VAL A 49 4.32 5.05 -1.82
C VAL A 49 3.71 5.16 -3.22
N GLU A 50 4.48 4.85 -4.25
CA GLU A 50 4.01 4.87 -5.63
C GLU A 50 2.93 3.81 -5.92
N ASP A 51 3.07 2.60 -5.37
CA ASP A 51 2.07 1.55 -5.54
C ASP A 51 0.76 1.92 -4.84
N LEU A 52 0.86 2.54 -3.65
CA LEU A 52 -0.31 3.06 -2.93
C LEU A 52 -1.01 4.19 -3.70
N ARG A 53 -0.24 5.05 -4.40
CA ARG A 53 -0.80 6.10 -5.26
C ARG A 53 -1.55 5.52 -6.46
N ARG A 54 -1.00 4.51 -7.13
CA ARG A 54 -1.66 3.83 -8.25
C ARG A 54 -2.99 3.17 -7.87
N ILE A 55 -3.09 2.66 -6.64
CA ILE A 55 -4.35 2.14 -6.10
C ILE A 55 -5.35 3.28 -5.94
N ALA A 56 -4.92 4.40 -5.34
CA ALA A 56 -5.79 5.55 -5.10
C ALA A 56 -6.24 6.25 -6.40
N SER A 57 -5.43 6.24 -7.46
CA SER A 57 -5.78 6.84 -8.76
C SER A 57 -6.60 5.91 -9.67
N GLY A 58 -6.75 4.63 -9.32
CA GLY A 58 -7.41 3.63 -10.17
C GLY A 58 -6.54 3.10 -11.32
N GLU A 59 -5.29 3.58 -11.45
CA GLU A 59 -4.32 3.08 -12.43
C GLU A 59 -3.89 1.62 -12.16
N ALA A 60 -4.12 1.11 -10.95
CA ALA A 60 -3.92 -0.30 -10.62
C ALA A 60 -4.83 -1.26 -11.43
N ALA A 61 -5.90 -0.77 -12.04
CA ALA A 61 -6.84 -1.58 -12.83
C ALA A 61 -6.28 -2.03 -14.20
N GLU A 62 -5.23 -1.41 -14.73
CA GLU A 62 -4.67 -1.77 -16.05
C GLU A 62 -3.69 -2.96 -16.00
N GLY A 63 -3.45 -3.56 -14.83
CA GLY A 63 -2.51 -4.68 -14.67
C GLY A 63 -3.02 -5.87 -13.86
N MET A 64 -4.23 -5.81 -13.30
CA MET A 64 -4.87 -6.97 -12.66
C MET A 64 -5.78 -7.65 -13.68
N GLY A 65 -5.28 -8.74 -14.27
CA GLY A 65 -6.11 -9.67 -15.02
C GLY A 65 -7.32 -10.10 -14.17
N ASP A 66 -8.50 -9.96 -14.78
CA ASP A 66 -9.81 -10.45 -14.37
C ASP A 66 -10.19 -10.27 -12.89
N VAL A 67 -10.70 -9.08 -12.56
CA VAL A 67 -11.66 -8.95 -11.45
C VAL A 67 -13.06 -9.21 -12.03
N SER A 68 -13.65 -10.37 -11.76
CA SER A 68 -15.10 -10.54 -11.90
C SER A 68 -15.80 -9.77 -10.79
N TRP A 69 -16.77 -8.96 -11.19
CA TRP A 69 -17.66 -8.16 -10.34
C TRP A 69 -18.46 -9.02 -9.36
#